data_AF-A0AAV5WUE2-F1
#
_entry.id   AF-A0AAV5WUE2-F1
#
_cell.length_a   1.000
_cell.length_b   1.000
_cell.length_c   1.000
_cell.angle_alpha   90.00
_cell.angle_beta   90.00
_cell.angle_gamma   90.00
#
_symmetry.space_group_name_H-M   'P 1'
#
loop_
_entity.id
_entity.type
_entity.pdbx_description
1 polymer ?
#
loop_
_entity_poly.entity_id
_entity_poly.type
_entity_poly.pdbx_seq_one_letter_code
_entity_poly.pdbx_strand_id
1 'polypeptide(L)'
;RMESLFLRANKPMTILEIYTKRQMWADAMRIAKEYAPGQIDTLQKHLDEAELRGGARGVDSFVAQGREWEANGEYLRAAAAYLKVNGEATDNTALIRQCAMKAADITIKFLLGPDRNQQLIDVLIASLEAAECNEKAAEVQIALGEHREAILALCRARQWGKAKAIAQELLPSMVGEVDAAYKESLRSEGKVGELIDVDVIAAIDLLVERGQWEKALETAQKQKHKPLLEKYVAIFTGGLVNNGEMEKAIEAFLRFGVSSNQEVFNTYIKIFDEIILSPSSSPLDEYHRLSLLRNLFLAVIQELQAVGSHDAIELSRYLWAAHFMAFHVAMGGAAF
;
A
#
# COMPACT_ATOMS: atom_id res chain seq x y z
N ARG A 1 -44.23 -44.56 -20.42
CA ARG A 1 -45.23 -45.39 -19.68
C ARG A 1 -45.31 -45.03 -18.19
N MET A 2 -44.19 -44.83 -17.50
CA MET A 2 -44.18 -44.44 -16.08
C MET A 2 -44.83 -43.06 -15.86
N GLU A 3 -44.42 -42.04 -16.63
CA GLU A 3 -44.96 -40.68 -16.56
C GLU A 3 -46.48 -40.62 -16.72
N SER A 4 -47.02 -41.26 -17.77
CA SER A 4 -48.46 -41.33 -18.03
C SER A 4 -49.26 -42.02 -16.92
N LEU A 5 -48.65 -42.95 -16.17
CA LEU A 5 -49.32 -43.64 -15.06
C LEU A 5 -49.37 -42.76 -13.80
N PHE A 6 -48.29 -42.04 -13.51
CA PHE A 6 -48.22 -41.15 -12.34
C PHE A 6 -48.98 -39.83 -12.53
N LEU A 7 -49.04 -39.31 -13.77
CA LEU A 7 -49.89 -38.16 -14.10
C LEU A 7 -51.37 -38.51 -13.95
N ARG A 8 -51.78 -39.72 -14.39
CA ARG A 8 -53.16 -40.22 -14.15
C ARG A 8 -53.47 -40.46 -12.67
N ALA A 9 -52.45 -40.72 -11.85
CA ALA A 9 -52.58 -40.87 -10.40
C ALA A 9 -52.49 -39.54 -9.62
N ASN A 10 -52.40 -38.39 -10.32
CA ASN A 10 -52.24 -37.06 -9.75
C ASN A 10 -51.08 -36.93 -8.74
N LYS A 11 -49.95 -37.60 -9.03
CA LYS A 11 -48.74 -37.55 -8.20
C LYS A 11 -47.55 -36.92 -8.94
N PRO A 12 -47.63 -35.62 -9.32
CA PRO A 12 -46.55 -34.95 -10.03
C PRO A 12 -45.26 -34.86 -9.21
N MET A 13 -45.36 -34.73 -7.88
CA MET A 13 -44.20 -34.66 -6.97
C MET A 13 -43.31 -35.90 -7.03
N THR A 14 -43.90 -37.10 -7.11
CA THR A 14 -43.14 -38.35 -7.21
C THR A 14 -42.40 -38.47 -8.54
N ILE A 15 -42.97 -37.92 -9.62
CA ILE A 15 -42.30 -37.86 -10.93
C ILE A 15 -41.11 -36.91 -10.86
N LEU A 16 -41.28 -35.74 -10.25
CA LEU A 16 -40.21 -34.76 -10.05
C LEU A 16 -39.04 -35.35 -9.25
N GLU A 17 -39.32 -36.09 -8.17
CA GLU A 17 -38.28 -36.80 -7.40
C GLU A 17 -37.54 -37.87 -8.23
N ILE A 18 -38.26 -38.60 -9.09
CA ILE A 18 -37.63 -39.63 -9.94
C ILE A 18 -36.77 -38.97 -11.03
N TYR A 19 -37.25 -37.88 -11.64
CA TYR A 19 -36.52 -37.16 -12.68
C TYR A 19 -35.30 -36.41 -12.13
N THR A 20 -35.40 -35.81 -10.95
CA THR A 20 -34.25 -35.23 -10.24
C THR A 20 -33.21 -36.29 -9.85
N LYS A 21 -33.63 -37.43 -9.29
CA LYS A 21 -32.73 -38.57 -8.98
C LYS A 21 -32.02 -39.13 -10.22
N ARG A 22 -32.65 -39.02 -11.40
CA ARG A 22 -32.09 -39.49 -12.69
C ARG A 22 -31.36 -38.40 -13.46
N GLN A 23 -31.18 -37.20 -12.89
CA GLN A 23 -30.58 -36.04 -13.55
C GLN A 23 -31.27 -35.64 -14.88
N MET A 24 -32.56 -35.95 -15.02
CA MET A 24 -33.37 -35.60 -16.19
C MET A 24 -34.02 -34.22 -15.98
N TRP A 25 -33.20 -33.18 -15.97
CA TRP A 25 -33.60 -31.82 -15.59
C TRP A 25 -34.58 -31.16 -16.56
N ALA A 26 -34.43 -31.37 -17.87
CA ALA A 26 -35.33 -30.81 -18.89
C ALA A 26 -36.78 -31.34 -18.74
N ASP A 27 -36.91 -32.64 -18.50
CA ASP A 27 -38.21 -33.29 -18.28
C ASP A 27 -38.80 -32.93 -16.91
N ALA A 28 -37.96 -32.77 -15.88
CA ALA A 28 -38.38 -32.26 -14.57
C ALA A 28 -38.95 -30.83 -14.68
N MET A 29 -38.28 -29.94 -15.41
CA MET A 29 -38.76 -28.56 -15.58
C MET A 29 -40.03 -28.45 -16.41
N ARG A 30 -40.21 -29.31 -17.43
CA ARG A 30 -41.46 -29.37 -18.20
C ARG A 30 -42.64 -29.75 -17.29
N ILE A 31 -42.49 -30.79 -16.49
CA ILE A 31 -43.54 -31.25 -15.58
C ILE A 31 -43.81 -30.25 -14.46
N ALA A 32 -42.77 -29.60 -13.93
CA ALA A 32 -42.94 -28.57 -12.91
C ALA A 32 -43.73 -27.36 -13.43
N LYS A 33 -43.47 -26.93 -14.68
CA LYS A 33 -44.23 -25.84 -15.33
C LYS A 33 -45.71 -26.17 -15.52
N GLU A 34 -46.03 -27.41 -15.88
CA GLU A 34 -47.41 -27.83 -16.18
C GLU A 34 -48.22 -28.21 -14.92
N TYR A 35 -47.58 -28.83 -13.92
CA TYR A 35 -48.30 -29.49 -12.82
C TYR A 35 -47.88 -29.06 -11.41
N ALA A 36 -46.78 -28.33 -11.24
CA ALA A 36 -46.30 -27.93 -9.91
C ALA A 36 -45.47 -26.63 -9.96
N PRO A 37 -46.07 -25.47 -10.31
CA PRO A 37 -45.34 -24.23 -10.53
C PRO A 37 -44.59 -23.73 -9.28
N GLY A 38 -45.06 -24.07 -8.06
CA GLY A 38 -44.37 -23.72 -6.82
C GLY A 38 -43.06 -24.47 -6.55
N GLN A 39 -42.71 -25.49 -7.34
CA GLN A 39 -41.45 -26.25 -7.23
C GLN A 39 -40.42 -25.81 -8.29
N ILE A 40 -40.74 -24.81 -9.11
CA ILE A 40 -39.84 -24.34 -10.17
C ILE A 40 -38.55 -23.78 -9.57
N ASP A 41 -38.66 -22.93 -8.54
CA ASP A 41 -37.50 -22.29 -7.93
C ASP A 41 -36.58 -23.29 -7.22
N THR A 42 -37.15 -24.32 -6.59
CA THR A 42 -36.38 -25.39 -5.91
C THR A 42 -35.69 -26.29 -6.93
N LEU A 43 -36.36 -26.63 -8.03
CA LEU A 43 -35.77 -27.39 -9.13
C LEU A 43 -34.68 -26.62 -9.87
N GLN A 44 -34.87 -25.32 -10.08
CA GLN A 44 -33.83 -24.46 -10.66
C GLN A 44 -32.58 -24.41 -9.78
N LYS A 45 -32.73 -24.26 -8.46
CA LYS A 45 -31.60 -24.34 -7.53
C LYS A 45 -30.87 -25.68 -7.59
N HIS A 46 -31.60 -26.80 -7.63
CA HIS A 46 -30.98 -28.12 -7.75
C HIS A 46 -30.32 -28.37 -9.11
N LEU A 47 -30.86 -27.80 -10.18
CA LEU A 47 -30.25 -27.82 -11.51
C LEU A 47 -28.94 -27.02 -11.49
N ASP A 48 -28.96 -25.81 -10.94
CA ASP A 48 -27.77 -24.97 -10.78
C ASP A 48 -26.68 -25.70 -9.97
N GLU A 49 -27.04 -26.31 -8.83
CA GLU A 49 -26.14 -27.11 -7.99
C GLU A 49 -25.56 -28.34 -8.73
N ALA A 50 -26.35 -28.97 -9.60
CA ALA A 50 -25.92 -30.13 -10.37
C ALA A 50 -25.01 -29.73 -11.56
N GLU A 51 -25.29 -28.59 -12.19
CA GLU A 51 -24.47 -28.03 -13.26
C GLU A 51 -23.12 -27.50 -12.74
N LEU A 52 -23.10 -26.90 -11.55
CA LEU A 52 -21.88 -26.54 -10.82
C LEU A 52 -20.95 -27.73 -10.60
N ARG A 53 -21.49 -28.93 -10.33
CA ARG A 53 -20.70 -30.17 -10.20
C ARG A 53 -20.21 -30.73 -11.54
N GLY A 54 -20.76 -30.27 -12.67
CA GLY A 54 -20.42 -30.71 -14.02
C GLY A 54 -19.14 -30.06 -14.60
N GLY A 55 -18.48 -29.17 -13.85
CA GLY A 55 -17.25 -28.49 -14.28
C GLY A 55 -17.45 -27.61 -15.51
N ALA A 56 -16.50 -27.65 -16.45
CA ALA A 56 -16.40 -26.73 -17.60
C ALA A 56 -17.69 -26.56 -18.43
N ARG A 57 -18.52 -27.60 -18.56
CA ARG A 57 -19.78 -27.53 -19.33
C ARG A 57 -20.87 -26.71 -18.65
N GLY A 58 -20.92 -26.69 -17.31
CA GLY A 58 -21.89 -25.87 -16.57
C GLY A 58 -21.59 -24.38 -16.72
N VAL A 59 -20.31 -24.04 -16.83
CA VAL A 59 -19.88 -22.64 -16.88
C VAL A 59 -20.13 -22.02 -18.25
N ASP A 60 -19.84 -22.75 -19.32
CA ASP A 60 -20.21 -22.34 -20.68
C ASP A 60 -21.75 -22.19 -20.81
N SER A 61 -22.52 -23.03 -20.12
CA SER A 61 -23.99 -22.93 -20.03
C SER A 61 -24.42 -21.61 -19.38
N PHE A 62 -23.86 -21.25 -18.22
CA PHE A 62 -24.19 -19.99 -17.55
C PHE A 62 -23.83 -18.75 -18.39
N VAL A 63 -22.70 -18.77 -19.08
CA VAL A 63 -22.29 -17.68 -19.98
C VAL A 63 -23.23 -17.57 -21.18
N ALA A 64 -23.65 -18.71 -21.76
CA ALA A 64 -24.60 -18.73 -22.86
C ALA A 64 -25.99 -18.21 -22.44
N GLN A 65 -26.50 -18.67 -21.28
CA GLN A 65 -27.76 -18.19 -20.69
C GLN A 65 -27.72 -16.68 -20.42
N GLY A 66 -26.61 -16.19 -19.86
CA GLY A 66 -26.41 -14.75 -19.62
C GLY A 66 -26.52 -13.92 -20.90
N ARG A 67 -25.90 -14.37 -22.00
CA ARG A 67 -25.99 -13.69 -23.31
C ARG A 67 -27.40 -13.73 -23.90
N GLU A 68 -28.09 -14.85 -23.77
CA GLU A 68 -29.46 -14.98 -24.27
C GLU A 68 -30.42 -14.03 -23.53
N TRP A 69 -30.33 -13.98 -22.20
CA TRP A 69 -31.15 -13.07 -21.39
C TRP A 69 -30.79 -11.61 -21.61
N GLU A 70 -29.51 -11.30 -21.82
CA GLU A 70 -29.07 -9.97 -22.22
C GLU A 70 -29.67 -9.56 -23.57
N ALA A 71 -29.69 -10.45 -24.57
CA ALA A 71 -30.31 -10.20 -25.87
C ALA A 71 -31.83 -10.01 -25.79
N ASN A 72 -32.48 -10.70 -24.84
CA ASN A 72 -33.92 -10.59 -24.59
C ASN A 72 -34.30 -9.39 -23.69
N GLY A 73 -33.32 -8.63 -23.19
CA GLY A 73 -33.54 -7.49 -22.29
C GLY A 73 -33.86 -7.86 -20.83
N GLU A 74 -33.71 -9.13 -20.45
CA GLU A 74 -33.88 -9.61 -19.08
C GLU A 74 -32.59 -9.39 -18.25
N TYR A 75 -32.21 -8.13 -18.05
CA TYR A 75 -30.92 -7.72 -17.49
C TYR A 75 -30.64 -8.27 -16.08
N LEU A 76 -31.65 -8.35 -15.21
CA LEU A 76 -31.47 -8.86 -13.84
C LEU A 76 -31.07 -10.33 -13.83
N ARG A 77 -31.72 -11.14 -14.68
CA ARG A 77 -31.38 -12.55 -14.83
C ARG A 77 -30.03 -12.73 -15.51
N ALA A 78 -29.74 -11.93 -16.53
CA ALA A 78 -28.45 -11.94 -17.21
C ALA A 78 -27.29 -11.69 -16.23
N ALA A 79 -27.38 -10.64 -15.41
CA ALA A 79 -26.39 -10.34 -14.38
C ALA A 79 -26.24 -11.49 -13.37
N ALA A 80 -27.36 -12.04 -12.89
CA ALA A 80 -27.34 -13.19 -11.97
C ALA A 80 -26.67 -14.44 -12.61
N ALA A 81 -26.93 -14.74 -13.88
CA ALA A 81 -26.27 -15.85 -14.58
C ALA A 81 -24.76 -15.66 -14.68
N TYR A 82 -24.29 -14.47 -15.03
CA TYR A 82 -22.86 -14.18 -15.09
C TYR A 82 -22.19 -14.29 -13.71
N LEU A 83 -22.88 -13.93 -12.63
CA LEU A 83 -22.36 -14.05 -11.25
C LEU A 83 -22.29 -15.49 -10.74
N LYS A 84 -23.01 -16.44 -11.35
CA LYS A 84 -22.84 -17.87 -11.05
C LYS A 84 -21.47 -18.40 -11.50
N VAL A 85 -20.77 -17.70 -12.39
CA VAL A 85 -19.41 -18.02 -12.81
C VAL A 85 -18.43 -17.50 -11.77
N ASN A 86 -18.14 -18.32 -10.76
CA ASN A 86 -17.26 -17.99 -9.63
C ASN A 86 -16.13 -19.03 -9.46
N GLY A 87 -15.32 -18.86 -8.41
CA GLY A 87 -14.21 -19.77 -8.09
C GLY A 87 -14.64 -21.19 -7.67
N GLU A 88 -15.92 -21.41 -7.34
CA GLU A 88 -16.47 -22.76 -7.10
C GLU A 88 -16.84 -23.45 -8.42
N ALA A 89 -17.20 -22.68 -9.43
CA ALA A 89 -17.61 -23.17 -10.75
C ALA A 89 -16.41 -23.43 -11.67
N THR A 90 -15.36 -22.59 -11.61
CA THR A 90 -14.13 -22.76 -12.42
C THR A 90 -12.87 -22.24 -11.74
N ASP A 91 -11.74 -22.82 -12.13
CA ASP A 91 -10.40 -22.28 -11.83
C ASP A 91 -9.95 -21.20 -12.84
N ASN A 92 -10.74 -20.92 -13.88
CA ASN A 92 -10.36 -19.96 -14.92
C ASN A 92 -10.61 -18.53 -14.47
N THR A 93 -9.61 -17.93 -13.84
CA THR A 93 -9.64 -16.56 -13.32
C THR A 93 -9.96 -15.51 -14.37
N ALA A 94 -9.53 -15.70 -15.63
CA ALA A 94 -9.82 -14.76 -16.71
C ALA A 94 -11.30 -14.73 -17.08
N LEU A 95 -11.96 -15.90 -17.09
CA LEU A 95 -13.39 -16.01 -17.38
C LEU A 95 -14.24 -15.42 -16.26
N ILE A 96 -13.87 -15.69 -15.00
CA ILE A 96 -14.54 -15.12 -13.82
C ILE A 96 -14.48 -13.58 -13.89
N ARG A 97 -13.30 -13.01 -14.13
CA ARG A 97 -13.14 -11.55 -14.29
C ARG A 97 -14.03 -11.01 -15.42
N GLN A 98 -14.04 -11.66 -16.58
CA GLN A 98 -14.84 -11.21 -17.71
C GLN A 98 -16.35 -11.24 -17.40
N CYS A 99 -16.84 -12.30 -16.73
CA CYS A 99 -18.24 -12.43 -16.37
C CYS A 99 -18.63 -11.41 -15.29
N ALA A 100 -17.80 -11.22 -14.27
CA ALA A 100 -18.02 -10.23 -13.22
C ALA A 100 -18.02 -8.79 -13.78
N MET A 101 -17.10 -8.46 -14.69
CA MET A 101 -17.08 -7.15 -15.36
C MET A 101 -18.33 -6.91 -16.20
N LYS A 102 -18.81 -7.93 -16.94
CA LYS A 102 -20.06 -7.83 -17.71
C LYS A 102 -21.27 -7.66 -16.82
N ALA A 103 -21.35 -8.43 -15.73
CA ALA A 103 -22.41 -8.30 -14.74
C ALA A 103 -22.42 -6.87 -14.15
N ALA A 104 -21.24 -6.30 -13.88
CA ALA A 104 -21.11 -4.92 -13.44
C ALA A 104 -21.62 -3.91 -14.47
N ASP A 105 -21.23 -4.04 -15.73
CA ASP A 105 -21.67 -3.14 -16.81
C ASP A 105 -23.19 -3.16 -17.00
N ILE A 106 -23.80 -4.35 -16.98
CA ILE A 106 -25.26 -4.51 -17.07
C ILE A 106 -25.92 -3.87 -15.84
N THR A 107 -25.34 -4.09 -14.66
CA THR A 107 -25.88 -3.55 -13.41
C THR A 107 -25.85 -2.03 -13.41
N ILE A 108 -24.70 -1.43 -13.75
CA ILE A 108 -24.54 0.03 -13.82
C ILE A 108 -25.52 0.66 -14.81
N LYS A 109 -25.69 0.04 -15.99
CA LYS A 109 -26.53 0.61 -17.05
C LYS A 109 -28.03 0.46 -16.82
N PHE A 110 -28.47 -0.66 -16.25
CA PHE A 110 -29.89 -1.04 -16.27
C PHE A 110 -30.50 -1.34 -14.90
N LEU A 111 -29.70 -1.62 -13.86
CA LEU A 111 -30.20 -2.17 -12.59
C LEU A 111 -30.01 -1.25 -11.37
N LEU A 112 -29.45 -0.05 -11.55
CA LEU A 112 -29.23 0.94 -10.48
C LEU A 112 -30.42 1.89 -10.23
N GLY A 113 -31.62 1.52 -10.67
CA GLY A 113 -32.85 2.31 -10.46
C GLY A 113 -33.37 2.30 -9.01
N PRO A 114 -34.52 2.94 -8.73
CA PRO A 114 -35.13 2.96 -7.39
C PRO A 114 -35.50 1.56 -6.87
N ASP A 115 -35.86 0.63 -7.77
CA ASP A 115 -36.20 -0.76 -7.45
C ASP A 115 -34.98 -1.70 -7.58
N ARG A 116 -33.79 -1.19 -7.27
CA ARG A 116 -32.53 -1.96 -7.40
C ARG A 116 -32.53 -3.20 -6.50
N ASN A 117 -32.02 -4.30 -7.03
CA ASN A 117 -31.87 -5.54 -6.28
C ASN A 117 -30.58 -5.51 -5.45
N GLN A 118 -30.66 -5.03 -4.21
CA GLN A 118 -29.50 -4.88 -3.32
C GLN A 118 -28.72 -6.19 -3.11
N GLN A 119 -29.40 -7.33 -3.00
CA GLN A 119 -28.75 -8.63 -2.82
C GLN A 119 -27.86 -9.00 -4.01
N LEU A 120 -28.31 -8.71 -5.24
CA LEU A 120 -27.52 -8.95 -6.44
C LEU A 120 -26.28 -8.06 -6.46
N ILE A 121 -26.43 -6.81 -6.01
CA ILE A 121 -25.35 -5.82 -5.96
C ILE A 121 -24.29 -6.23 -4.93
N ASP A 122 -24.70 -6.68 -3.75
CA ASP A 122 -23.78 -7.17 -2.72
C ASP A 122 -22.97 -8.38 -3.22
N VAL A 123 -23.65 -9.32 -3.91
CA VAL A 123 -23.00 -10.48 -4.54
C VAL A 123 -22.05 -10.05 -5.66
N LEU A 124 -22.45 -9.07 -6.47
CA LEU A 124 -21.61 -8.50 -7.52
C LEU A 124 -20.33 -7.89 -6.95
N ILE A 125 -20.44 -7.05 -5.91
CA ILE A 125 -19.28 -6.41 -5.28
C ILE A 125 -18.34 -7.47 -4.71
N ALA A 126 -18.87 -8.46 -3.97
CA ALA A 126 -18.07 -9.56 -3.44
C ALA A 126 -17.37 -10.36 -4.55
N SER A 127 -18.05 -10.59 -5.69
CA SER A 127 -17.46 -11.28 -6.84
C SER A 127 -16.33 -10.48 -7.49
N LEU A 128 -16.46 -9.15 -7.58
CA LEU A 128 -15.45 -8.27 -8.15
C LEU A 128 -14.22 -8.17 -7.24
N GLU A 129 -14.42 -8.09 -5.92
CA GLU A 129 -13.34 -8.12 -4.94
C GLU A 129 -12.58 -9.46 -4.99
N ALA A 130 -13.30 -10.59 -5.06
CA ALA A 130 -12.69 -11.91 -5.19
C ALA A 130 -11.92 -12.10 -6.51
N ALA A 131 -12.35 -11.43 -7.58
CA ALA A 131 -11.69 -11.47 -8.89
C ALA A 131 -10.54 -10.44 -9.05
N GLU A 132 -10.23 -9.68 -7.99
CA GLU A 132 -9.28 -8.55 -7.97
C GLU A 132 -9.64 -7.41 -8.94
N CYS A 133 -10.90 -7.32 -9.37
CA CYS A 133 -11.41 -6.28 -10.26
C CYS A 133 -11.84 -5.02 -9.49
N ASN A 134 -10.96 -4.51 -8.62
CA ASN A 134 -11.25 -3.42 -7.69
C ASN A 134 -11.64 -2.09 -8.38
N GLU A 135 -11.11 -1.81 -9.56
CA GLU A 135 -11.48 -0.60 -10.33
C GLU A 135 -12.95 -0.63 -10.74
N LYS A 136 -13.43 -1.79 -11.17
CA LYS A 136 -14.81 -1.98 -11.61
C LYS A 136 -15.77 -1.99 -10.42
N ALA A 137 -15.35 -2.56 -9.29
CA ALA A 137 -16.09 -2.47 -8.03
C ALA A 137 -16.30 -1.01 -7.61
N ALA A 138 -15.26 -0.18 -7.72
CA ALA A 138 -15.37 1.24 -7.44
C ALA A 138 -16.36 1.95 -8.37
N GLU A 139 -16.37 1.65 -9.68
CA GLU A 139 -17.36 2.22 -10.63
C GLU A 139 -18.80 1.90 -10.21
N VAL A 140 -19.08 0.66 -9.79
CA VAL A 140 -20.41 0.25 -9.30
C VAL A 140 -20.77 1.03 -8.03
N GLN A 141 -19.85 1.15 -7.07
CA GLN A 141 -20.06 1.87 -5.81
C GLN A 141 -20.26 3.38 -6.01
N ILE A 142 -19.52 4.00 -6.93
CA ILE A 142 -19.73 5.40 -7.31
C ILE A 142 -21.14 5.58 -7.88
N ALA A 143 -21.55 4.68 -8.78
CA ALA A 143 -22.88 4.74 -9.39
C ALA A 143 -24.01 4.48 -8.37
N LEU A 144 -23.73 3.78 -7.27
CA LEU A 144 -24.63 3.60 -6.13
C LEU A 144 -24.74 4.81 -5.21
N GLY A 145 -23.81 5.76 -5.30
CA GLY A 145 -23.64 6.88 -4.37
C GLY A 145 -22.83 6.53 -3.10
N GLU A 146 -22.25 5.34 -3.05
CA GLU A 146 -21.42 4.85 -1.94
C GLU A 146 -19.96 5.32 -2.11
N HIS A 147 -19.75 6.63 -1.94
CA HIS A 147 -18.47 7.28 -2.22
C HIS A 147 -17.33 6.78 -1.32
N ARG A 148 -17.64 6.41 -0.06
CA ARG A 148 -16.64 5.94 0.90
C ARG A 148 -16.07 4.59 0.48
N GLU A 149 -16.94 3.65 0.16
CA GLU A 149 -16.60 2.30 -0.29
C GLU A 149 -15.82 2.35 -1.60
N ALA A 150 -16.26 3.20 -2.54
CA ALA A 150 -15.58 3.41 -3.81
C ALA A 150 -14.13 3.87 -3.66
N ILE A 151 -13.87 4.84 -2.77
CA ILE A 151 -12.52 5.32 -2.49
C ILE A 151 -11.65 4.19 -1.92
N LEU A 152 -12.19 3.39 -0.99
CA LEU A 152 -11.48 2.25 -0.42
C LEU A 152 -11.16 1.18 -1.49
N ALA A 153 -12.10 0.90 -2.39
CA ALA A 153 -11.89 0.00 -3.51
C ALA A 153 -10.78 0.50 -4.46
N LEU A 154 -10.74 1.80 -4.78
CA LEU A 154 -9.66 2.40 -5.58
C LEU A 154 -8.29 2.36 -4.87
N CYS A 155 -8.26 2.54 -3.56
CA CYS A 155 -7.04 2.37 -2.76
C CYS A 155 -6.52 0.93 -2.86
N ARG A 156 -7.40 -0.08 -2.79
CA ARG A 156 -7.02 -1.49 -3.01
C ARG A 156 -6.55 -1.75 -4.44
N ALA A 157 -7.12 -1.05 -5.42
CA ALA A 157 -6.68 -1.08 -6.82
C ALA A 157 -5.34 -0.36 -7.08
N ARG A 158 -4.74 0.27 -6.06
CA ARG A 158 -3.55 1.13 -6.19
C ARG A 158 -3.76 2.32 -7.15
N GLN A 159 -5.01 2.73 -7.38
CA GLN A 159 -5.35 3.89 -8.22
C GLN A 159 -5.43 5.17 -7.38
N TRP A 160 -4.32 5.54 -6.73
CA TRP A 160 -4.24 6.65 -5.78
C TRP A 160 -4.67 8.00 -6.37
N GLY A 161 -4.31 8.28 -7.62
CA GLY A 161 -4.69 9.52 -8.31
C GLY A 161 -6.20 9.65 -8.49
N LYS A 162 -6.88 8.57 -8.91
CA LYS A 162 -8.35 8.56 -9.04
C LYS A 162 -9.03 8.60 -7.68
N ALA A 163 -8.53 7.84 -6.70
CA ALA A 163 -9.04 7.83 -5.34
C ALA A 163 -9.01 9.23 -4.71
N LYS A 164 -7.90 9.97 -4.89
CA LYS A 164 -7.75 11.34 -4.39
C LYS A 164 -8.66 12.33 -5.10
N ALA A 165 -8.79 12.24 -6.43
CA ALA A 165 -9.70 13.10 -7.19
C ALA A 165 -11.15 12.92 -6.73
N ILE A 166 -11.60 11.67 -6.60
CA ILE A 166 -12.96 11.35 -6.13
C ILE A 166 -13.16 11.78 -4.68
N ALA A 167 -12.16 11.58 -3.81
CA ALA A 167 -12.23 12.08 -2.44
C ALA A 167 -12.33 13.61 -2.39
N GLN A 168 -11.60 14.34 -3.23
CA GLN A 168 -11.68 15.81 -3.27
C GLN A 168 -13.04 16.31 -3.75
N GLU A 169 -13.65 15.65 -4.73
CA GLU A 169 -14.92 16.08 -5.32
C GLU A 169 -16.14 15.67 -4.48
N LEU A 170 -16.17 14.43 -3.99
CA LEU A 170 -17.36 13.83 -3.40
C LEU A 170 -17.29 13.67 -1.88
N LEU A 171 -16.09 13.52 -1.30
CA LEU A 171 -15.93 13.28 0.15
C LEU A 171 -14.62 13.86 0.71
N PRO A 172 -14.52 15.21 0.86
CA PRO A 172 -13.27 15.88 1.22
C PRO A 172 -12.66 15.44 2.56
N SER A 173 -13.49 14.92 3.48
CA SER A 173 -13.04 14.39 4.76
C SER A 173 -12.10 13.19 4.64
N MET A 174 -12.20 12.40 3.57
CA MET A 174 -11.39 11.19 3.37
C MET A 174 -10.06 11.46 2.65
N VAL A 175 -9.81 12.67 2.16
CA VAL A 175 -8.57 13.00 1.44
C VAL A 175 -7.34 12.72 2.31
N GLY A 176 -7.39 13.05 3.60
CA GLY A 176 -6.31 12.77 4.55
C GLY A 176 -6.06 11.28 4.76
N GLU A 177 -7.12 10.46 4.79
CA GLU A 177 -7.01 9.01 4.92
C GLU A 177 -6.40 8.36 3.67
N VAL A 178 -6.78 8.84 2.48
CA VAL A 178 -6.21 8.38 1.20
C VAL A 178 -4.73 8.74 1.11
N ASP A 179 -4.36 9.97 1.49
CA ASP A 179 -2.96 10.39 1.49
C ASP A 179 -2.12 9.58 2.50
N ALA A 180 -2.66 9.27 3.69
CA ALA A 180 -1.99 8.42 4.67
C ALA A 180 -1.83 6.98 4.17
N ALA A 181 -2.87 6.39 3.58
CA ALA A 181 -2.83 5.06 3.00
C ALA A 181 -1.84 4.97 1.82
N TYR A 182 -1.78 6.02 0.98
CA TYR A 182 -0.83 6.10 -0.11
C TYR A 182 0.61 6.12 0.40
N LYS A 183 0.92 6.95 1.41
CA LYS A 183 2.25 7.00 2.04
C LYS A 183 2.67 5.64 2.62
N GLU A 184 1.75 4.95 3.30
CA GLU A 184 2.04 3.63 3.86
C GLU A 184 2.27 2.57 2.76
N SER A 185 1.52 2.64 1.66
CA SER A 185 1.76 1.78 0.50
C SER A 185 3.15 2.03 -0.13
N LEU A 186 3.56 3.29 -0.27
CA LEU A 186 4.88 3.64 -0.80
C LEU A 186 6.00 3.17 0.15
N ARG A 187 5.76 3.25 1.45
CA ARG A 187 6.68 2.76 2.48
C ARG A 187 6.86 1.25 2.40
N SER A 188 5.77 0.50 2.35
CA SER A 188 5.79 -0.98 2.26
C SER A 188 6.38 -1.49 0.94
N GLU A 189 6.10 -0.84 -0.19
CA GLU A 189 6.69 -1.17 -1.49
C GLU A 189 8.16 -0.72 -1.60
N GLY A 190 8.60 0.19 -0.73
CA GLY A 190 9.96 0.71 -0.72
C GLY A 190 10.28 1.66 -1.87
N LYS A 191 9.27 2.29 -2.47
CA LYS A 191 9.40 3.26 -3.57
C LYS A 191 9.82 4.63 -3.04
N VAL A 192 11.08 4.72 -2.62
CA VAL A 192 11.63 5.94 -2.02
C VAL A 192 11.55 7.14 -2.98
N GLY A 193 11.73 6.93 -4.29
CA GLY A 193 11.68 8.01 -5.28
C GLY A 193 10.35 8.76 -5.29
N GLU A 194 9.25 8.04 -5.46
CA GLU A 194 7.89 8.61 -5.44
C GLU A 194 7.53 9.19 -4.06
N LEU A 195 8.07 8.60 -2.98
CA LEU A 195 7.84 9.09 -1.63
C LEU A 195 8.53 10.44 -1.38
N ILE A 196 9.68 10.72 -1.99
CA ILE A 196 10.35 12.03 -1.86
C ILE A 196 9.47 13.16 -2.40
N ASP A 197 8.77 12.94 -3.51
CA ASP A 197 7.92 13.97 -4.14
C ASP A 197 6.68 14.29 -3.30
N VAL A 198 6.18 13.32 -2.53
CA VAL A 198 4.97 13.43 -1.71
C VAL A 198 5.27 13.86 -0.28
N ASP A 199 6.28 13.23 0.33
CA ASP A 199 6.68 13.41 1.72
C ASP A 199 8.16 13.07 1.92
N VAL A 200 9.01 14.09 1.76
CA VAL A 200 10.46 13.98 1.94
C VAL A 200 10.81 13.44 3.33
N ILE A 201 10.08 13.82 4.39
CA ILE A 201 10.37 13.39 5.76
C ILE A 201 10.18 11.89 5.87
N ALA A 202 9.03 11.38 5.42
CA ALA A 202 8.75 9.95 5.42
C ALA A 202 9.75 9.15 4.55
N ALA A 203 10.21 9.73 3.43
CA ALA A 203 11.22 9.12 2.58
C ALA A 203 12.59 9.02 3.28
N ILE A 204 13.02 10.08 3.95
CA ILE A 204 14.26 10.10 4.72
C ILE A 204 14.18 9.11 5.89
N ASP A 205 13.07 9.11 6.64
CA ASP A 205 12.86 8.17 7.76
C ASP A 205 12.95 6.71 7.30
N LEU A 206 12.38 6.37 6.14
CA LEU A 206 12.47 5.04 5.55
C LEU A 206 13.91 4.68 5.15
N LEU A 207 14.67 5.62 4.59
CA LEU A 207 16.10 5.41 4.29
C LEU A 207 16.93 5.20 5.56
N VAL A 208 16.61 5.93 6.62
CA VAL A 208 17.22 5.81 7.95
C VAL A 208 16.95 4.43 8.56
N GLU A 209 15.70 3.95 8.54
CA GLU A 209 15.32 2.61 9.02
C GLU A 209 16.07 1.49 8.29
N ARG A 210 16.37 1.69 6.99
CA ARG A 210 17.16 0.76 6.18
C ARG A 210 18.68 0.89 6.41
N GLY A 211 19.12 1.79 7.27
CA GLY A 211 20.53 2.09 7.52
C GLY A 211 21.23 2.82 6.36
N GLN A 212 20.50 3.32 5.36
CA GLN A 212 21.06 4.02 4.21
C GLN A 212 21.25 5.51 4.50
N TRP A 213 22.01 5.80 5.56
CA TRP A 213 22.21 7.16 6.10
C TRP A 213 22.80 8.15 5.11
N GLU A 214 23.79 7.74 4.32
CA GLU A 214 24.41 8.63 3.33
C GLU A 214 23.38 9.13 2.30
N LYS A 215 22.56 8.22 1.76
CA LYS A 215 21.50 8.58 0.83
C LYS A 215 20.43 9.45 1.51
N ALA A 216 20.07 9.14 2.76
CA ALA A 216 19.12 9.91 3.54
C ALA A 216 19.57 11.37 3.68
N LEU A 217 20.84 11.60 4.08
CA LEU A 217 21.41 12.94 4.23
C LEU A 217 21.60 13.66 2.89
N GLU A 218 21.99 12.95 1.83
CA GLU A 218 22.04 13.53 0.47
C GLU A 218 20.64 13.96 -0.02
N THR A 219 19.60 13.17 0.25
CA THR A 219 18.22 13.55 -0.08
C THR A 219 17.77 14.78 0.72
N ALA A 220 18.11 14.86 2.00
CA ALA A 220 17.83 16.03 2.83
C ALA A 220 18.58 17.28 2.34
N GLN A 221 19.85 17.13 1.94
CA GLN A 221 20.67 18.23 1.42
C GLN A 221 20.11 18.80 0.11
N LYS A 222 19.62 17.94 -0.78
CA LYS A 222 18.99 18.35 -2.05
C LYS A 222 17.76 19.24 -1.87
N GLN A 223 17.01 19.06 -0.77
CA GLN A 223 15.83 19.88 -0.48
C GLN A 223 16.16 21.31 -0.05
N LYS A 224 17.43 21.63 0.22
CA LYS A 224 17.89 22.97 0.66
C LYS A 224 17.17 23.51 1.92
N HIS A 225 16.54 22.62 2.70
CA HIS A 225 15.85 22.97 3.94
C HIS A 225 16.79 22.74 5.13
N LYS A 226 17.54 23.78 5.52
CA LYS A 226 18.62 23.72 6.52
C LYS A 226 18.19 23.07 7.85
N PRO A 227 17.06 23.44 8.50
CA PRO A 227 16.64 22.81 9.76
C PRO A 227 16.35 21.30 9.65
N LEU A 228 15.94 20.83 8.46
CA LEU A 228 15.63 19.41 8.25
C LEU A 228 16.93 18.61 8.18
N LEU A 229 17.90 19.12 7.43
CA LEU A 229 19.22 18.52 7.33
C LEU A 229 19.91 18.47 8.70
N GLU A 230 19.89 19.57 9.45
CA GLU A 230 20.48 19.62 10.80
C GLU A 230 19.88 18.58 11.74
N LYS A 231 18.56 18.39 11.72
CA LYS A 231 17.87 17.36 12.51
C LYS A 231 18.42 15.97 12.20
N TYR A 232 18.48 15.57 10.92
CA TYR A 232 18.94 14.23 10.56
C TYR A 232 20.45 14.02 10.75
N VAL A 233 21.26 15.07 10.53
CA VAL A 233 22.70 15.03 10.84
C VAL A 233 22.91 14.80 12.33
N ALA A 234 22.18 15.50 13.20
CA ALA A 234 22.28 15.32 14.66
C ALA A 234 21.89 13.90 15.11
N ILE A 235 20.84 13.31 14.53
CA ILE A 235 20.44 11.93 14.81
C ILE A 235 21.52 10.95 14.36
N PHE A 236 22.03 11.12 13.13
CA PHE A 236 23.06 10.23 12.57
C PHE A 236 24.36 10.27 13.37
N THR A 237 24.88 11.48 13.65
CA THR A 237 26.12 11.64 14.41
C THR A 237 25.96 11.22 15.85
N GLY A 238 24.82 11.47 16.48
CA GLY A 238 24.50 10.93 17.81
C GLY A 238 24.54 9.40 17.85
N GLY A 239 24.00 8.73 16.82
CA GLY A 239 24.09 7.27 16.66
C GLY A 239 25.52 6.77 16.51
N LEU A 240 26.33 7.43 15.67
CA LEU A 240 27.75 7.09 15.48
C LEU A 240 28.57 7.26 16.77
N VAL A 241 28.35 8.35 17.50
CA VAL A 241 29.01 8.62 18.78
C VAL A 241 28.66 7.55 19.82
N ASN A 242 27.40 7.14 19.90
CA ASN A 242 26.99 6.05 20.80
C ASN A 242 27.59 4.69 20.42
N ASN A 243 27.91 4.48 19.15
CA ASN A 243 28.58 3.27 18.65
C ASN A 243 30.12 3.35 18.77
N GLY A 244 30.68 4.46 19.27
CA GLY A 244 32.12 4.68 19.38
C GLY A 244 32.82 5.11 18.09
N GLU A 245 32.07 5.34 17.01
CA GLU A 245 32.60 5.72 15.69
C GLU A 245 32.83 7.24 15.57
N MET A 246 33.68 7.78 16.43
CA MET A 246 33.88 9.24 16.58
C MET A 246 34.40 9.93 15.31
N GLU A 247 35.33 9.30 14.60
CA GLU A 247 35.92 9.86 13.38
C GLU A 247 34.88 10.02 12.27
N LYS A 248 34.05 8.98 12.06
CA LYS A 248 32.95 9.04 11.09
C LYS A 248 31.91 10.10 11.46
N ALA A 249 31.67 10.30 12.77
CA ALA A 249 30.80 11.37 13.23
C ALA A 249 31.35 12.75 12.86
N ILE A 250 32.67 12.97 13.00
CA ILE A 250 33.32 14.22 12.57
C ILE A 250 33.21 14.40 11.05
N GLU A 251 33.53 13.37 10.27
CA GLU A 251 33.42 13.44 8.81
C GLU A 251 32.00 13.76 8.35
N ALA A 252 30.98 13.18 9.00
CA ALA A 252 29.58 13.46 8.72
C ALA A 252 29.24 14.94 9.00
N PHE A 253 29.67 15.50 10.14
CA PHE A 253 29.48 16.92 10.44
C PHE A 253 30.20 17.84 9.43
N LEU A 254 31.42 17.50 9.03
CA LEU A 254 32.19 18.30 8.06
C LEU A 254 31.58 18.24 6.65
N ARG A 255 31.01 17.08 6.26
CA ARG A 255 30.43 16.88 4.92
C ARG A 255 29.02 17.47 4.78
N PHE A 256 28.16 17.24 5.76
CA PHE A 256 26.75 17.62 5.68
C PHE A 256 26.42 18.94 6.40
N GLY A 257 27.35 19.47 7.19
CA GLY A 257 27.21 20.73 7.91
C GLY A 257 27.08 20.51 9.42
N VAL A 258 27.58 21.48 10.17
CA VAL A 258 27.45 21.55 11.63
C VAL A 258 26.15 22.25 12.01
N SER A 259 25.55 21.83 13.13
CA SER A 259 24.39 22.52 13.70
C SER A 259 24.83 23.45 14.83
N SER A 260 24.18 24.62 14.91
CA SER A 260 24.32 25.59 16.01
C SER A 260 23.41 25.28 17.21
N ASN A 261 22.64 24.18 17.17
CA ASN A 261 21.72 23.82 18.24
C ASN A 261 22.48 23.34 19.49
N GLN A 262 22.08 23.88 20.64
CA GLN A 262 22.72 23.58 21.93
C GLN A 262 22.60 22.10 22.32
N GLU A 263 21.56 21.40 21.87
CA GLU A 263 21.39 19.95 22.09
C GLU A 263 22.54 19.12 21.50
N VAL A 264 23.16 19.61 20.42
CA VAL A 264 24.27 18.93 19.73
C VAL A 264 25.62 19.21 20.40
N PHE A 265 25.72 20.24 21.26
CA PHE A 265 26.99 20.61 21.89
C PHE A 265 27.54 19.49 22.77
N ASN A 266 26.66 18.79 23.49
CA ASN A 266 27.07 17.63 24.27
C ASN A 266 27.68 16.53 23.39
N THR A 267 27.22 16.39 22.14
CA THR A 267 27.79 15.47 21.17
C THR A 267 29.20 15.92 20.74
N TYR A 268 29.39 17.21 20.45
CA TYR A 268 30.72 17.75 20.11
C TYR A 268 31.73 17.58 21.25
N ILE A 269 31.32 17.87 22.49
CA ILE A 269 32.17 17.73 23.67
C ILE A 269 32.54 16.25 23.90
N LYS A 270 31.56 15.33 23.78
CA LYS A 270 31.83 13.89 23.88
C LYS A 270 32.83 13.41 22.83
N ILE A 271 32.69 13.84 21.58
CA ILE A 271 33.65 13.51 20.50
C ILE A 271 35.05 13.98 20.88
N PHE A 272 35.17 15.20 21.40
CA PHE A 272 36.44 15.77 21.84
C PHE A 272 37.08 14.96 22.97
N ASP A 273 36.32 14.70 24.04
CA ASP A 273 36.81 13.96 25.20
C ASP A 273 37.24 12.55 24.81
N GLU A 274 36.42 11.83 24.04
CA GLU A 274 36.72 10.44 23.63
C GLU A 274 38.01 10.37 22.78
N ILE A 275 38.17 11.29 21.82
CA ILE A 275 39.37 11.29 20.95
C ILE A 275 40.63 11.55 21.76
N ILE A 276 40.59 12.46 22.73
CA ILE A 276 41.75 12.79 23.56
C ILE A 276 42.05 11.68 24.57
N LEU A 277 41.02 11.05 25.14
CA LEU A 277 41.18 9.94 26.08
C LEU A 277 41.67 8.65 25.42
N SER A 278 41.55 8.53 24.09
CA SER A 278 41.95 7.37 23.31
C SER A 278 43.06 7.68 22.30
N PRO A 279 44.28 8.07 22.72
CA PRO A 279 45.34 8.41 21.79
C PRO A 279 45.72 7.20 20.93
N SER A 280 45.95 7.45 19.65
CA SER A 280 46.40 6.45 18.69
C SER A 280 47.89 6.15 18.88
N SER A 281 48.29 4.93 18.50
CA SER A 281 49.69 4.49 18.64
C SER A 281 50.63 5.08 17.59
N SER A 282 50.08 5.65 16.52
CA SER A 282 50.81 6.19 15.37
C SER A 282 50.75 7.72 15.38
N PRO A 283 51.88 8.43 15.37
CA PRO A 283 51.89 9.89 15.33
C PRO A 283 51.15 10.48 14.12
N LEU A 284 51.15 9.76 12.98
CA LEU A 284 50.46 10.19 11.76
C LEU A 284 48.93 10.15 11.95
N ASP A 285 48.44 9.04 12.52
CA ASP A 285 47.01 8.84 12.76
C ASP A 285 46.52 9.78 13.88
N GLU A 286 47.36 10.02 14.88
CA GLU A 286 47.06 10.96 15.96
C GLU A 286 46.92 12.38 15.43
N TYR A 287 47.84 12.81 14.57
CA TYR A 287 47.74 14.08 13.89
C TYR A 287 46.46 14.17 13.05
N HIS A 288 46.13 13.12 12.29
CA HIS A 288 44.93 13.08 11.47
C HIS A 288 43.66 13.29 12.33
N ARG A 289 43.50 12.52 13.41
CA ARG A 289 42.34 12.61 14.33
C ARG A 289 42.21 13.98 14.97
N LEU A 290 43.31 14.53 15.49
CA LEU A 290 43.33 15.86 16.10
C LEU A 290 43.07 16.97 15.07
N SER A 291 43.52 16.79 13.81
CA SER A 291 43.26 17.74 12.72
C SER A 291 41.78 17.74 12.32
N LEU A 292 41.12 16.57 12.30
CA LEU A 292 39.68 16.44 12.09
C LEU A 292 38.91 17.14 13.21
N LEU A 293 39.31 16.91 14.47
CA LEU A 293 38.72 17.56 15.63
C LEU A 293 38.85 19.08 15.57
N ARG A 294 40.04 19.58 15.25
CA ARG A 294 40.29 21.02 15.02
C ARG A 294 39.37 21.57 13.93
N ASN A 295 39.25 20.88 12.81
CA ASN A 295 38.41 21.33 11.69
C ASN A 295 36.92 21.34 12.07
N LEU A 296 36.44 20.36 12.86
CA LEU A 296 35.08 20.33 13.38
C LEU A 296 34.79 21.56 14.23
N PHE A 297 35.60 21.82 15.26
CA PHE A 297 35.36 22.97 16.13
C PHE A 297 35.52 24.30 15.40
N LEU A 298 36.40 24.38 14.40
CA LEU A 298 36.50 25.57 13.54
C LEU A 298 35.18 25.82 12.80
N ALA A 299 34.59 24.78 12.20
CA ALA A 299 33.31 24.89 11.51
C ALA A 299 32.19 25.29 12.48
N VAL A 300 32.12 24.67 13.67
CA VAL A 300 31.13 24.99 14.71
C VAL A 300 31.23 26.46 15.14
N ILE A 301 32.45 26.96 15.37
CA ILE A 301 32.66 28.36 15.79
C ILE A 301 32.29 29.34 14.69
N GLN A 302 32.64 29.05 13.44
CA GLN A 302 32.23 29.88 12.30
C GLN A 302 30.71 29.99 12.20
N GLU A 303 30.00 28.87 12.39
CA GLU A 303 28.54 28.85 12.38
C GLU A 303 27.95 29.63 13.56
N LEU A 304 28.46 29.44 14.78
CA LEU A 304 27.98 30.16 15.97
C LEU A 304 28.26 31.66 15.90
N GLN A 305 29.38 32.07 15.31
CA GLN A 305 29.69 33.47 15.06
C GLN A 305 28.74 34.08 14.04
N ALA A 306 28.36 33.33 12.99
CA ALA A 306 27.36 33.77 12.01
C ALA A 306 25.98 34.01 12.65
N VAL A 307 25.61 33.21 13.66
CA VAL A 307 24.35 33.34 14.41
C VAL A 307 24.46 34.35 15.58
N GLY A 308 25.68 34.78 15.95
CA GLY A 308 25.91 35.70 17.06
C GLY A 308 25.76 35.07 18.45
N SER A 309 25.95 33.75 18.58
CA SER A 309 25.88 33.07 19.87
C SER A 309 27.12 33.36 20.73
N HIS A 310 26.90 33.57 22.03
CA HIS A 310 27.97 33.75 23.01
C HIS A 310 28.70 32.43 23.32
N ASP A 311 28.08 31.28 23.03
CA ASP A 311 28.66 29.94 23.21
C ASP A 311 29.91 29.71 22.35
N ALA A 312 30.08 30.51 21.29
CA ALA A 312 31.28 30.51 20.47
C ALA A 312 32.55 30.74 21.31
N ILE A 313 32.46 31.53 22.39
CA ILE A 313 33.58 31.81 23.28
C ILE A 313 33.98 30.56 24.06
N GLU A 314 33.01 29.82 24.60
CA GLU A 314 33.29 28.61 25.38
C GLU A 314 33.84 27.50 24.47
N LEU A 315 33.19 27.28 23.32
CA LEU A 315 33.62 26.27 22.35
C LEU A 315 34.96 26.61 21.69
N SER A 316 35.37 27.88 21.66
CA SER A 316 36.70 28.29 21.17
C SER A 316 37.86 27.65 21.93
N ARG A 317 37.67 27.34 23.22
CA ARG A 317 38.71 26.68 24.03
C ARG A 317 39.05 25.29 23.50
N TYR A 318 38.04 24.56 23.05
CA TYR A 318 38.20 23.23 22.46
C TYR A 318 38.90 23.30 21.10
N LEU A 319 38.57 24.30 20.27
CA LEU A 319 39.31 24.55 19.02
C LEU A 319 40.80 24.79 19.28
N TRP A 320 41.13 25.69 20.21
CA TRP A 320 42.52 26.01 20.52
C TRP A 320 43.26 24.80 21.09
N ALA A 321 42.63 24.03 21.98
CA ALA A 321 43.20 22.81 22.51
C ALA A 321 43.52 21.80 21.39
N ALA A 322 42.55 21.49 20.52
CA ALA A 322 42.76 20.60 19.38
C ALA A 322 43.83 21.13 18.41
N HIS A 323 43.88 22.44 18.18
CA HIS A 323 44.90 23.07 17.34
C HIS A 323 46.31 22.90 17.91
N PHE A 324 46.52 23.19 19.19
CA PHE A 324 47.83 23.07 19.83
C PHE A 324 48.27 21.61 19.95
N MET A 325 47.36 20.69 20.26
CA MET A 325 47.66 19.26 20.29
C MET A 325 48.07 18.75 18.91
N ALA A 326 47.30 19.06 17.85
CA ALA A 326 47.65 18.69 16.48
C ALA A 326 49.01 19.29 16.06
N PHE A 327 49.26 20.56 16.40
CA PHE A 327 50.54 21.21 16.13
C PHE A 327 51.70 20.54 16.86
N HIS A 328 51.52 20.17 18.13
CA HIS A 328 52.55 19.47 18.90
C HIS A 328 52.90 18.12 18.29
N VAL A 329 51.91 17.31 17.89
CA VAL A 329 52.15 16.02 17.23
C VAL A 329 52.87 16.19 15.90
N ALA A 330 52.47 17.18 15.09
CA ALA A 330 53.14 17.48 13.82
C ALA A 330 54.62 17.87 14.01
N MET A 331 54.91 18.67 15.04
CA MET A 331 56.28 19.10 15.36
C MET A 331 57.11 17.99 16.01
N GLY A 332 56.49 17.15 16.84
CA GLY A 332 57.14 16.01 17.49
C GLY A 332 57.47 14.88 16.50
N GLY A 333 56.63 14.67 15.48
CA GLY A 333 56.89 13.73 14.39
C GLY A 333 57.98 14.19 13.41
N ALA A 334 58.37 15.46 13.44
CA ALA A 334 59.48 16.00 12.64
C ALA A 334 60.87 15.69 13.24
N ALA A 335 60.92 15.00 14.38
CA ALA A 335 62.14 14.46 14.96
C ALA A 335 62.20 12.94 14.73
N PHE A 336 62.62 12.54 13.52
CA PHE A 336 63.15 11.20 13.24
C PHE A 336 64.49 11.32 12.51
#